data_AF-A0A1V5Z6A4-F1
#
_entry.id   AF-A0A1V5Z6A4-F1
#
_cell.length_a   1.000
_cell.length_b   1.000
_cell.length_c   1.000
_cell.angle_alpha   90.00
_cell.angle_beta   90.00
_cell.angle_gamma   90.00
#
_symmetry.space_group_name_H-M   'P 1'
#
loop_
_entity.id
_entity.type
_entity.pdbx_description
1 polymer ?
#
loop_
_entity_poly.entity_id
_entity_poly.type
_entity_poly.pdbx_seq_one_letter_code
_entity_poly.pdbx_strand_id
1 'polypeptide(L)'
;MWKTGHSLIKAKMKETGAPLAGEMSGHIFFSEGFHGYDDAIYCSARLAGILAAGGQPMSVLADAVPRFVSTPEIRVPATDEQKFAVVSALAEHFKRDHEVIDIDGARVLFGDGWGLVRASNTQPVIVMRFEAKTENRLKEIADTILTELRRHPSVDLSDVSLDAT
;
A
#
# COMPACT_ATOMS: atom_id res chain seq x y z
N MET A 1 -8.50 -6.31 1.32
CA MET A 1 -7.19 -5.94 0.74
C MET A 1 -6.76 -7.05 -0.20
N TRP A 2 -6.13 -6.73 -1.34
CA TRP A 2 -5.69 -7.73 -2.32
C TRP A 2 -4.36 -7.32 -2.97
N LYS A 3 -3.78 -8.23 -3.76
CA LYS A 3 -2.52 -8.01 -4.49
C LYS A 3 -2.59 -6.81 -5.42
N THR A 4 -1.49 -6.08 -5.50
CA THR A 4 -1.29 -4.93 -6.40
C THR A 4 -1.28 -5.39 -7.86
N GLY A 5 -1.91 -4.64 -8.76
CA GLY A 5 -1.94 -4.85 -10.20
C GLY A 5 -3.35 -4.92 -10.78
N HIS A 6 -3.63 -4.08 -11.80
CA HIS A 6 -4.92 -3.97 -12.50
C HIS A 6 -5.61 -5.32 -12.77
N SER A 7 -4.92 -6.28 -13.40
CA SER A 7 -5.52 -7.58 -13.77
C SER A 7 -5.88 -8.44 -12.56
N LEU A 8 -5.09 -8.38 -11.48
CA LEU A 8 -5.32 -9.12 -10.24
C LEU A 8 -6.52 -8.56 -9.47
N ILE A 9 -6.64 -7.23 -9.44
CA ILE A 9 -7.78 -6.54 -8.84
C ILE A 9 -9.06 -6.87 -9.59
N LYS A 10 -9.06 -6.80 -10.94
CA LYS A 10 -10.23 -7.13 -11.76
C LYS A 10 -10.68 -8.58 -11.57
N ALA A 11 -9.74 -9.52 -11.53
CA ALA A 11 -10.06 -10.93 -11.26
C ALA A 11 -10.68 -11.10 -9.86
N LYS A 12 -10.13 -10.45 -8.83
CA LYS A 12 -10.64 -10.55 -7.47
C LYS A 12 -12.00 -9.89 -7.29
N MET A 13 -12.23 -8.76 -7.96
CA MET A 13 -13.53 -8.09 -7.95
C MET A 13 -14.62 -9.00 -8.51
N LYS A 14 -14.33 -9.70 -9.62
CA LYS A 14 -15.25 -10.70 -10.19
C LYS A 14 -15.47 -11.89 -9.24
N GLU A 15 -14.40 -12.40 -8.63
CA GLU A 15 -14.48 -13.52 -7.68
C GLU A 15 -15.35 -13.18 -6.47
N THR A 16 -15.21 -11.97 -5.93
CA THR A 16 -15.88 -11.54 -4.68
C THR A 16 -17.24 -10.88 -4.92
N GLY A 17 -17.57 -10.51 -6.16
CA GLY A 17 -18.74 -9.70 -6.47
C GLY A 17 -18.67 -8.29 -5.90
N ALA A 18 -17.47 -7.75 -5.65
CA ALA A 18 -17.31 -6.44 -5.04
C ALA A 18 -17.89 -5.32 -5.93
N PRO A 19 -18.66 -4.36 -5.38
CA PRO A 19 -19.28 -3.26 -6.13
C PRO A 19 -18.27 -2.22 -6.64
N LEU A 20 -17.16 -2.07 -5.90
CA LEU A 20 -16.09 -1.09 -6.12
C LEU A 20 -14.73 -1.74 -5.81
N ALA A 21 -13.72 -1.41 -6.60
CA ALA A 21 -12.32 -1.70 -6.28
C ALA A 21 -11.43 -0.51 -6.71
N GLY A 22 -10.24 -0.42 -6.13
CA GLY A 22 -9.30 0.66 -6.43
C GLY A 22 -7.86 0.29 -6.11
N GLU A 23 -6.92 0.94 -6.80
CA GLU A 23 -5.48 0.81 -6.60
C GLU A 23 -4.82 2.18 -6.45
N MET A 24 -3.69 2.25 -5.74
CA MET A 24 -2.92 3.49 -5.51
C MET A 24 -2.41 4.16 -6.81
N SER A 25 -2.31 3.42 -7.89
CA SER A 25 -1.97 3.90 -9.25
C SER A 25 -3.08 4.75 -9.89
N GLY A 26 -4.28 4.80 -9.30
CA GLY A 26 -5.43 5.56 -9.79
C GLY A 26 -6.44 4.73 -10.59
N HIS A 27 -6.20 3.43 -10.78
CA HIS A 27 -7.19 2.54 -11.39
C HIS A 27 -8.36 2.30 -10.42
N ILE A 28 -9.56 2.77 -10.78
CA ILE A 28 -10.80 2.62 -9.98
C ILE A 28 -11.85 1.90 -10.82
N PHE A 29 -12.42 0.83 -10.27
CA PHE A 29 -13.30 -0.13 -10.94
C PHE A 29 -14.69 -0.10 -10.30
N PHE A 30 -15.74 0.04 -11.11
CA PHE A 30 -17.13 -0.01 -10.65
C PHE A 30 -17.83 -1.20 -11.30
N SER A 31 -18.39 -2.13 -10.52
CA SER A 31 -19.36 -3.11 -11.02
C SER A 31 -20.78 -2.66 -10.70
N GLU A 32 -20.96 -1.91 -9.61
CA GLU A 32 -22.23 -1.28 -9.30
C GLU A 32 -22.50 -0.12 -10.28
N GLY A 33 -23.55 -0.28 -11.07
CA GLY A 33 -23.96 0.70 -12.08
C GLY A 33 -23.01 0.78 -13.28
N PHE A 34 -22.10 -0.20 -13.44
CA PHE A 34 -21.12 -0.24 -14.53
C PHE A 34 -20.62 -1.67 -14.81
N HIS A 35 -19.54 -1.82 -15.58
CA HIS A 35 -19.14 -3.10 -16.19
C HIS A 35 -17.94 -3.80 -15.50
N GLY A 36 -17.45 -3.28 -14.38
CA GLY A 36 -16.37 -3.89 -13.59
C GLY A 36 -14.96 -3.74 -14.18
N TYR A 37 -14.79 -2.96 -15.25
CA TYR A 37 -13.48 -2.47 -15.67
C TYR A 37 -13.22 -1.07 -15.09
N ASP A 38 -11.95 -0.68 -15.06
CA ASP A 38 -11.49 0.62 -14.64
C ASP A 38 -11.74 1.68 -15.71
N ASP A 39 -12.32 2.80 -15.30
CA ASP A 39 -12.64 3.89 -16.21
C ASP A 39 -12.57 5.22 -15.48
N ALA A 40 -11.55 6.01 -15.80
CA ALA A 40 -11.33 7.31 -15.18
C ALA A 40 -12.44 8.32 -15.52
N ILE A 41 -13.04 8.23 -16.72
CA ILE A 41 -14.12 9.11 -17.15
C ILE A 41 -15.38 8.79 -16.35
N TYR A 42 -15.73 7.51 -16.24
CA TYR A 42 -16.86 7.07 -15.43
C TYR A 42 -16.64 7.40 -13.95
N CYS A 43 -15.43 7.18 -13.41
CA CYS A 43 -15.09 7.56 -12.04
C CYS A 43 -15.28 9.07 -11.81
N SER A 44 -14.85 9.91 -12.76
CA SER A 44 -15.01 11.36 -12.69
C SER A 44 -16.49 11.76 -12.70
N ALA A 45 -17.31 11.12 -13.55
CA ALA A 45 -18.76 11.35 -13.59
C ALA A 45 -19.44 10.93 -12.28
N ARG A 46 -19.04 9.80 -11.68
CA ARG A 46 -19.54 9.36 -10.37
C ARG A 46 -19.19 10.36 -9.27
N LEU A 47 -17.94 10.85 -9.24
CA LEU A 47 -17.52 11.88 -8.28
C LEU A 47 -18.32 13.18 -8.46
N ALA A 48 -18.51 13.63 -9.71
CA ALA A 48 -19.33 14.81 -10.01
C ALA A 48 -20.78 14.64 -9.53
N GLY A 49 -21.35 13.44 -9.69
CA GLY A 49 -22.68 13.11 -9.17
C GLY A 49 -22.77 13.19 -7.64
N ILE A 50 -21.76 12.69 -6.92
CA ILE A 50 -21.68 12.77 -5.46
C ILE A 50 -21.61 14.24 -5.01
N LEU A 51 -20.77 15.05 -5.66
CA LEU A 51 -20.65 16.48 -5.36
C LEU A 51 -21.95 17.23 -5.60
N ALA A 52 -22.61 16.97 -6.73
CA ALA A 52 -23.88 17.59 -7.06
C ALA A 52 -25.00 17.25 -6.06
N ALA A 53 -25.03 16.01 -5.56
CA ALA A 53 -26.04 15.56 -4.60
C ALA A 53 -25.75 16.03 -3.16
N GLY A 54 -24.49 16.12 -2.76
CA GLY A 54 -24.08 16.43 -1.38
C GLY A 54 -24.14 17.92 -1.02
N GLY A 55 -24.09 18.82 -2.01
CA GLY A 55 -24.15 20.27 -1.80
C GLY A 55 -22.97 20.88 -1.03
N GLN A 56 -21.98 20.07 -0.64
CA GLN A 56 -20.74 20.48 0.01
C GLN A 56 -19.64 20.67 -1.05
N PRO A 57 -18.72 21.63 -0.87
CA PRO A 57 -17.57 21.76 -1.75
C PRO A 57 -16.62 20.56 -1.59
N MET A 58 -15.90 20.23 -2.66
CA MET A 58 -14.93 19.13 -2.69
C MET A 58 -13.88 19.25 -1.56
N SER A 59 -13.49 20.47 -1.17
CA SER A 59 -12.55 20.71 -0.07
C SER A 59 -13.04 20.15 1.26
N VAL A 60 -14.33 20.30 1.58
CA VAL A 60 -14.90 19.79 2.84
C VAL A 60 -14.93 18.27 2.84
N LEU A 61 -15.27 17.65 1.71
CA LEU A 61 -15.24 16.18 1.59
C LEU A 61 -13.80 15.65 1.69
N ALA A 62 -12.84 16.35 1.10
CA ALA A 62 -11.43 15.99 1.19
C ALA A 62 -10.91 16.12 2.63
N ASP A 63 -11.29 17.18 3.36
CA ASP A 63 -10.89 17.40 4.75
C ASP A 63 -11.52 16.41 5.74
N ALA A 64 -12.64 15.78 5.38
CA ALA A 64 -13.24 14.72 6.18
C ALA A 64 -12.49 13.38 6.09
N VAL A 65 -11.63 13.20 5.08
CA VAL A 65 -10.80 11.99 4.97
C VAL A 65 -9.67 12.05 5.99
N PRO A 66 -9.49 11.01 6.83
CA PRO A 66 -8.39 10.99 7.79
C PRO A 66 -7.03 11.20 7.11
N ARG A 67 -6.28 12.18 7.59
CA ARG A 67 -4.93 12.47 7.10
C ARG A 67 -3.92 11.57 7.78
N PHE A 68 -3.06 10.97 6.98
CA PHE A 68 -1.89 10.24 7.43
C PHE A 68 -0.66 10.83 6.76
N VAL A 69 0.47 10.72 7.44
CA VAL A 69 1.78 11.01 6.89
C VAL A 69 2.28 9.73 6.25
N SER A 70 2.81 9.79 5.02
CA SER A 70 3.33 8.60 4.35
C SER A 70 4.67 8.88 3.66
N THR A 71 5.50 7.84 3.52
CA THR A 71 6.69 7.94 2.67
C THR A 71 6.29 7.82 1.19
N PRO A 72 7.12 8.33 0.27
CA PRO A 72 7.10 7.87 -1.11
C PRO A 72 7.41 6.37 -1.17
N GLU A 73 7.29 5.80 -2.37
CA GLU A 73 7.76 4.43 -2.60
C GLU A 73 9.29 4.38 -2.45
N ILE A 74 9.77 3.62 -1.47
CA ILE A 74 11.19 3.40 -1.23
C ILE A 74 11.60 2.11 -1.95
N ARG A 75 12.69 2.16 -2.71
CA ARG A 75 13.22 1.02 -3.45
C ARG A 75 14.65 0.76 -3.01
N VAL A 76 14.89 -0.46 -2.52
CA VAL A 76 16.22 -0.87 -2.06
C VAL A 76 16.71 -2.05 -2.89
N PRO A 77 17.97 -2.01 -3.38
CA PRO A 77 18.56 -3.14 -4.09
C PRO A 77 18.56 -4.41 -3.24
N ALA A 78 18.20 -5.53 -3.86
CA ALA A 78 18.26 -6.86 -3.27
C ALA A 78 18.49 -7.91 -4.36
N THR A 79 19.12 -9.03 -4.04
CA THR A 79 19.31 -10.11 -5.03
C THR A 79 17.99 -10.79 -5.37
N ASP A 80 17.83 -11.22 -6.63
CA ASP A 80 16.62 -11.93 -7.07
C ASP A 80 16.42 -13.24 -6.32
N GLU A 81 17.53 -13.89 -5.96
CA GLU A 81 17.56 -15.16 -5.23
C GLU A 81 17.07 -15.02 -3.79
N GLN A 82 17.30 -13.87 -3.14
CA GLN A 82 17.08 -13.73 -1.70
C GLN A 82 15.90 -12.82 -1.34
N LYS A 83 15.50 -11.88 -2.21
CA LYS A 83 14.46 -10.88 -1.88
C LYS A 83 13.16 -11.50 -1.37
N PHE A 84 12.70 -12.61 -1.95
CA PHE A 84 11.47 -13.28 -1.50
C PHE A 84 11.65 -13.94 -0.13
N ALA A 85 12.77 -14.65 0.08
CA ALA A 85 13.07 -15.29 1.36
C ALA A 85 13.23 -14.27 2.50
N VAL A 86 13.84 -13.12 2.23
CA VAL A 86 13.96 -12.02 3.19
C VAL A 86 12.60 -11.51 3.60
N VAL A 87 11.71 -11.22 2.64
CA VAL A 87 10.37 -10.71 2.94
C VAL A 87 9.52 -11.73 3.70
N SER A 88 9.62 -13.02 3.35
CA SER A 88 8.97 -14.09 4.11
C SER A 88 9.49 -14.18 5.54
N ALA A 89 10.81 -14.12 5.75
CA ALA A 89 11.40 -14.13 7.08
C ALA A 89 10.96 -12.91 7.92
N LEU A 90 10.87 -11.73 7.30
CA LEU A 90 10.36 -10.51 7.93
C LEU A 90 8.90 -10.68 8.36
N ALA A 91 8.04 -11.24 7.51
CA ALA A 91 6.64 -11.52 7.85
C ALA A 91 6.54 -12.45 9.07
N GLU A 92 7.27 -13.56 9.07
CA GLU A 92 7.29 -14.52 10.19
C GLU A 92 7.92 -13.96 11.47
N HIS A 93 8.80 -12.96 11.37
CA HIS A 93 9.28 -12.22 12.53
C HIS A 93 8.14 -11.44 13.18
N PHE A 94 7.49 -10.57 12.43
CA PHE A 94 6.47 -9.65 12.95
C PHE A 94 5.14 -10.33 13.29
N LYS A 95 4.83 -11.49 12.71
CA LYS A 95 3.63 -12.27 13.09
C LYS A 95 3.62 -12.71 14.56
N ARG A 96 4.77 -12.65 15.25
CA ARG A 96 4.89 -13.07 16.66
C ARG A 96 4.23 -12.08 17.61
N ASP A 97 4.19 -10.80 17.23
CA ASP A 97 3.78 -9.69 18.10
C ASP A 97 2.90 -8.65 17.39
N HIS A 98 2.72 -8.73 16.07
CA HIS A 98 1.88 -7.85 15.27
C HIS A 98 0.93 -8.63 14.35
N GLU A 99 -0.17 -7.99 13.98
CA GLU A 99 -0.97 -8.45 12.85
C GLU A 99 -0.20 -8.16 11.55
N VAL A 100 -0.02 -9.19 10.71
CA VAL A 100 0.69 -9.08 9.43
C VAL A 100 -0.21 -9.59 8.32
N ILE A 101 -0.44 -8.73 7.31
CA ILE A 101 -1.09 -9.12 6.06
C ILE A 101 0.01 -9.52 5.07
N ASP A 102 0.10 -10.81 4.76
CA ASP A 102 1.19 -11.42 3.99
C ASP A 102 0.81 -11.82 2.55
N ILE A 103 -0.27 -11.21 2.03
CA ILE A 103 -0.83 -11.51 0.70
C ILE A 103 0.14 -11.10 -0.43
N ASP A 104 0.87 -9.99 -0.25
CA ASP A 104 1.79 -9.37 -1.22
C ASP A 104 2.98 -8.74 -0.49
N GLY A 105 3.84 -9.58 0.07
CA GLY A 105 4.95 -9.19 0.93
C GLY A 105 4.57 -9.24 2.41
N ALA A 106 5.11 -8.34 3.23
CA ALA A 106 4.82 -8.21 4.65
C ALA A 106 4.25 -6.81 4.92
N ARG A 107 2.94 -6.71 5.14
CA ARG A 107 2.31 -5.49 5.66
C ARG A 107 2.07 -5.64 7.16
N VAL A 108 2.92 -5.04 7.96
CA VAL A 108 2.88 -5.08 9.43
C VAL A 108 2.01 -3.94 9.93
N LEU A 109 1.01 -4.26 10.77
CA LEU A 109 0.08 -3.29 11.32
C LEU A 109 0.47 -2.92 12.75
N PHE A 110 0.58 -1.62 13.02
CA PHE A 110 0.93 -1.06 14.34
C PHE A 110 -0.28 -0.40 15.03
N GLY A 111 -1.48 -0.54 14.46
CA GLY A 111 -2.73 0.08 14.93
C GLY A 111 -2.88 1.55 14.54
N ASP A 112 -1.85 2.37 14.78
CA ASP A 112 -1.81 3.80 14.43
C ASP A 112 -0.99 4.12 13.16
N GLY A 113 -0.52 3.08 12.49
CA GLY A 113 0.25 3.12 11.26
C GLY A 113 0.55 1.71 10.74
N TRP A 114 1.25 1.64 9.63
CA TRP A 114 1.66 0.38 9.01
C TRP A 114 2.96 0.56 8.22
N GLY A 115 3.67 -0.56 8.04
CA GLY A 115 4.80 -0.66 7.13
C GLY A 115 4.58 -1.81 6.15
N LEU A 116 4.74 -1.55 4.86
CA LEU A 116 4.73 -2.55 3.81
C LEU A 116 6.16 -2.79 3.33
N VAL A 117 6.57 -4.05 3.26
CA VAL A 117 7.80 -4.49 2.63
C VAL A 117 7.47 -5.62 1.67
N ARG A 118 7.72 -5.45 0.37
CA ARG A 118 7.44 -6.48 -0.65
C ARG A 118 8.60 -6.67 -1.61
N ALA A 119 8.76 -7.88 -2.11
CA ALA A 119 9.68 -8.16 -3.19
C ALA A 119 9.07 -7.71 -4.52
N SER A 120 9.83 -7.00 -5.37
CA SER A 120 9.39 -6.71 -6.72
C SER A 120 9.40 -7.99 -7.57
N ASN A 121 8.33 -8.22 -8.34
CA ASN A 121 8.25 -9.38 -9.23
C ASN A 121 9.14 -9.25 -10.48
N THR A 122 9.46 -8.02 -10.88
CA THR A 122 10.11 -7.73 -12.17
C THR A 122 11.51 -7.15 -12.04
N GLN A 123 11.92 -6.74 -10.83
CA GLN A 123 13.20 -6.09 -10.57
C GLN A 123 13.86 -6.66 -9.32
N PRO A 124 15.21 -6.66 -9.25
CA PRO A 124 15.99 -7.09 -8.08
C PRO A 124 15.96 -6.00 -6.99
N VAL A 125 14.76 -5.71 -6.49
CA VAL A 125 14.52 -4.70 -5.45
C VAL A 125 13.46 -5.16 -4.47
N ILE A 126 13.62 -4.72 -3.22
CA ILE A 126 12.55 -4.69 -2.23
C ILE A 126 11.92 -3.30 -2.26
N VAL A 127 10.59 -3.26 -2.26
CA VAL A 127 9.80 -2.05 -2.26
C VAL A 127 9.19 -1.86 -0.87
N MET A 128 9.32 -0.66 -0.31
CA MET A 128 8.82 -0.33 1.01
C MET A 128 7.95 0.92 0.99
N ARG A 129 6.99 0.98 1.89
CA ARG A 129 6.20 2.18 2.17
C ARG A 129 5.72 2.18 3.61
N PHE A 130 5.75 3.33 4.25
CA PHE A 130 5.31 3.51 5.63
C PHE A 130 4.25 4.60 5.72
N GLU A 131 3.32 4.44 6.65
CA GLU A 131 2.26 5.40 6.90
C GLU A 131 1.94 5.43 8.40
N ALA A 132 1.74 6.62 8.96
CA ALA A 132 1.34 6.78 10.35
C ALA A 132 0.61 8.12 10.58
N LYS A 133 0.01 8.29 11.76
CA LYS A 133 -0.67 9.55 12.12
C LYS A 133 0.25 10.76 12.31
N THR A 134 1.54 10.54 12.57
CA THR A 134 2.53 11.61 12.77
C THR A 134 3.87 11.23 12.16
N GLU A 135 4.70 12.20 11.80
CA GLU A 135 6.07 11.97 11.29
C GLU A 135 6.94 11.19 12.28
N ASN A 136 6.85 11.49 13.58
CA ASN A 136 7.61 10.77 14.60
C ASN A 136 7.22 9.30 14.64
N ARG A 137 5.91 9.01 14.61
CA ARG A 137 5.42 7.64 14.60
C ARG A 137 5.80 6.89 13.32
N LEU A 138 5.78 7.58 12.19
CA LEU A 138 6.25 7.02 10.91
C LEU A 138 7.71 6.59 11.01
N LYS A 139 8.58 7.46 11.58
CA LYS A 139 10.01 7.15 11.77
C LYS A 139 10.20 5.95 12.69
N GLU A 140 9.48 5.88 13.81
CA GLU A 140 9.53 4.73 14.72
C GLU A 140 9.16 3.41 14.04
N ILE A 141 8.07 3.41 13.27
CA ILE A 141 7.61 2.23 12.51
C ILE A 141 8.65 1.83 11.46
N ALA A 142 9.15 2.80 10.69
CA ALA A 142 10.16 2.56 9.67
C ALA A 142 11.45 2.01 10.28
N ASP A 143 11.95 2.61 11.36
CA ASP A 143 13.17 2.17 12.05
C ASP A 143 13.03 0.77 12.63
N THR A 144 11.87 0.42 13.16
CA THR A 144 11.59 -0.93 13.67
C THR A 144 11.74 -1.97 12.56
N ILE A 145 11.14 -1.72 11.40
CA ILE A 145 11.20 -2.63 10.24
C ILE A 145 12.60 -2.65 9.61
N LEU A 146 13.23 -1.49 9.43
CA LEU A 146 14.59 -1.38 8.88
C LEU A 146 15.62 -2.07 9.78
N THR A 147 15.43 -2.03 11.10
CA THR A 147 16.31 -2.74 12.05
C THR A 147 16.27 -4.25 11.86
N GLU A 148 15.10 -4.82 11.60
CA GLU A 148 15.01 -6.25 11.28
C GLU A 148 15.57 -6.55 9.89
N LEU A 149 15.28 -5.71 8.88
CA LEU A 149 15.84 -5.88 7.53
C LEU A 149 17.38 -5.83 7.50
N ARG A 150 18.02 -5.01 8.34
CA ARG A 150 19.50 -4.95 8.47
C ARG A 150 20.14 -6.27 8.89
N ARG A 151 19.35 -7.21 9.43
CA ARG A 151 19.83 -8.58 9.75
C ARG A 151 20.02 -9.45 8.51
N HIS A 152 19.56 -8.97 7.35
CA HIS A 152 19.72 -9.61 6.05
C HIS A 152 20.75 -8.84 5.20
N PRO A 153 22.03 -9.29 5.14
CA PRO A 153 23.09 -8.58 4.42
C PRO A 153 22.85 -8.45 2.91
N SER A 154 21.88 -9.19 2.37
CA SER A 154 21.49 -9.19 0.96
C SER A 154 20.63 -7.98 0.55
N VAL A 155 20.27 -7.12 1.50
CA VAL A 155 19.47 -5.90 1.26
C VAL A 155 20.34 -4.68 1.50
N ASP A 156 20.50 -3.84 0.49
CA ASP A 156 21.27 -2.60 0.61
C ASP A 156 20.37 -1.46 1.10
N LEU A 157 20.58 -1.05 2.35
CA LEU A 157 19.82 0.02 3.01
C LEU A 157 20.60 1.33 3.15
N SER A 158 21.76 1.46 2.48
CA SER A 158 22.66 2.60 2.65
C SER A 158 22.04 3.95 2.25
N ASP A 159 21.18 3.97 1.24
CA ASP A 159 20.56 5.17 0.66
C ASP A 159 19.08 5.37 1.05
N VAL A 160 18.62 4.72 2.12
CA VAL A 160 17.21 4.85 2.55
C VAL A 160 16.97 6.22 3.17
N SER A 161 16.22 7.08 2.46
CA SER A 161 15.62 8.30 3.01
C SER A 161 14.15 8.08 3.36
N LEU A 162 13.73 8.61 4.52
CA LEU A 162 12.35 8.57 5.02
C LEU A 162 11.63 9.90 4.81
N ASP A 163 11.92 10.61 3.72
CA ASP A 163 11.27 11.88 3.40
C ASP A 163 9.75 11.69 3.38
N ALA A 164 9.07 12.27 4.37
CA ALA A 164 7.63 12.13 4.53
C ALA A 164 6.90 13.14 3.64
N THR A 165 5.75 12.72 3.10
CA THR A 165 4.81 13.53 2.31
C THR A 165 3.41 13.51 2.89
#